data_AF-A0A843SEV1-F1
#
_entry.id   AF-A0A843SEV1-F1
#
_cell.length_a   1.000
_cell.length_b   1.000
_cell.length_c   1.000
_cell.angle_alpha   90.00
_cell.angle_beta   90.00
_cell.angle_gamma   90.00
#
_symmetry.space_group_name_H-M   'P 1'
#
loop_
_entity.id
_entity.type
_entity.pdbx_description
1 polymer ?
#
loop_
_entity_poly.entity_id
_entity_poly.type
_entity_poly.pdbx_seq_one_letter_code
_entity_poly.pdbx_strand_id
1 'polypeptide(L)'
;MNGQRIVQSEFDNQWTTTKVGKAGQLQPGIYNLSAAVPASKDKTYDGVVLHCDQEHLYQQVGKICIRHSAHDFSKLPAIGTHAAIRYDANQGTAAQEGVNRGRGVKR
;
A
#
# COMPACT_ATOMS: atom_id res chain seq x y z
N MET A 1 2.26 -2.18 18.80
CA MET A 1 3.13 -2.40 17.63
C MET A 1 4.19 -1.29 17.61
N ASN A 2 5.48 -1.62 17.57
CA ASN A 2 6.62 -0.70 17.72
C ASN A 2 6.94 0.12 16.44
N GLY A 3 5.92 0.40 15.61
CA GLY A 3 6.09 1.10 14.33
C GLY A 3 6.81 0.30 13.24
N GLN A 4 7.02 -1.00 13.44
CA GLN A 4 7.60 -1.91 12.45
C GLN A 4 6.53 -2.67 11.66
N ARG A 5 6.84 -2.97 10.41
CA ARG A 5 6.07 -3.81 9.49
C ARG A 5 6.95 -4.97 9.06
N ILE A 6 6.42 -6.18 9.12
CA ILE A 6 7.11 -7.40 8.71
C ILE A 6 6.38 -7.95 7.49
N VAL A 7 7.13 -8.21 6.42
CA VAL A 7 6.67 -8.96 5.26
C VAL A 7 7.18 -10.38 5.41
N GLN A 8 6.26 -11.33 5.30
CA GLN A 8 6.56 -12.75 5.37
C GLN A 8 6.04 -13.43 4.12
N SER A 9 6.77 -14.44 3.66
CA SER A 9 6.35 -15.32 2.58
C SER A 9 6.31 -16.74 3.10
N GLU A 10 5.31 -17.49 2.66
CA GLU A 10 5.19 -18.91 2.96
C GLU A 10 5.88 -19.73 1.85
N PHE A 11 6.78 -20.62 2.25
CA PHE A 11 7.41 -21.61 1.39
C PHE A 11 7.52 -22.91 2.16
N ASP A 12 7.13 -24.03 1.55
CA ASP A 12 7.17 -25.35 2.18
C ASP A 12 6.46 -25.40 3.56
N ASN A 13 5.28 -24.77 3.65
CA ASN A 13 4.49 -24.60 4.89
C ASN A 13 5.24 -23.87 6.03
N GLN A 14 6.32 -23.16 5.73
CA GLN A 14 7.07 -22.36 6.70
C GLN A 14 6.99 -20.88 6.35
N TRP A 15 6.63 -20.07 7.34
CA TRP A 15 6.61 -18.62 7.22
C TRP A 15 8.01 -18.05 7.44
N THR A 16 8.59 -17.47 6.39
CA THR A 16 9.89 -16.81 6.45
C THR A 16 9.72 -15.30 6.36
N THR A 17 10.37 -14.57 7.27
CA THR A 17 10.45 -13.10 7.18
C THR A 17 11.36 -12.70 6.03
N THR A 18 10.79 -12.03 5.04
CA THR A 18 11.53 -11.56 3.85
C THR A 18 11.96 -10.11 3.97
N LYS A 19 11.22 -9.28 4.72
CA LYS A 19 11.55 -7.86 4.88
C LYS A 19 10.99 -7.27 6.17
N VAL A 20 11.77 -6.45 6.85
CA VAL A 20 11.30 -5.58 7.95
C VAL A 20 11.41 -4.13 7.49
N GLY A 21 10.36 -3.34 7.74
CA GLY A 21 10.31 -1.93 7.37
C GLY A 21 9.51 -1.10 8.37
N LYS A 22 9.33 0.19 8.08
CA LYS A 22 8.49 1.08 8.88
C LYS A 22 7.02 0.85 8.54
N ALA A 23 6.16 0.81 9.56
CA ALA A 23 4.71 0.64 9.41
C ALA A 23 4.01 1.91 8.94
N GLY A 24 4.60 3.09 9.13
CA GLY A 24 3.92 4.35 8.84
C GLY A 24 2.65 4.48 9.69
N GLN A 25 1.51 4.72 9.06
CA GLN A 25 0.20 4.78 9.72
C GLN A 25 -0.59 3.47 9.62
N LEU A 26 0.05 2.36 9.23
CA LEU A 26 -0.61 1.06 9.25
C LEU A 26 -1.09 0.72 10.66
N GLN A 27 -2.33 0.29 10.74
CA GLN A 27 -2.89 -0.21 11.98
C GLN A 27 -2.24 -1.57 12.32
N PRO A 28 -2.16 -1.91 13.62
CA PRO A 28 -1.69 -3.24 14.00
C PRO A 28 -2.63 -4.34 13.46
N GLY A 29 -2.06 -5.31 12.75
CA GLY A 29 -2.83 -6.44 12.23
C GLY A 29 -2.02 -7.34 11.30
N ILE A 30 -2.64 -8.45 10.92
CA ILE A 30 -2.14 -9.35 9.86
C ILE A 30 -2.92 -9.01 8.58
N TYR A 31 -2.19 -8.68 7.53
CA TYR A 31 -2.74 -8.36 6.23
C TYR A 31 -2.43 -9.48 5.25
N ASN A 32 -3.46 -10.22 4.82
CA ASN A 32 -3.28 -11.29 3.86
C ASN A 32 -3.21 -10.74 2.43
N LEU A 33 -1.99 -10.61 1.90
CA LEU A 33 -1.75 -10.12 0.54
C LEU A 33 -1.98 -11.19 -0.54
N SER A 34 -1.94 -12.48 -0.20
CA SER A 34 -2.16 -13.57 -1.18
C SER A 34 -3.61 -13.68 -1.60
N ALA A 35 -4.55 -13.25 -0.75
CA ALA A 35 -5.97 -13.17 -1.04
C ALA A 35 -6.39 -11.86 -1.74
N ALA A 36 -5.44 -11.07 -2.23
CA ALA A 36 -5.74 -9.78 -2.85
C ALA A 36 -6.48 -9.92 -4.19
N VAL A 37 -7.50 -9.10 -4.39
CA VAL A 37 -8.32 -9.07 -5.60
C VAL A 37 -7.67 -8.10 -6.61
N PRO A 38 -7.51 -8.48 -7.90
CA PRO A 38 -6.98 -7.57 -8.90
C PRO A 38 -7.88 -6.34 -9.09
N ALA A 39 -7.25 -5.16 -9.20
CA ALA A 39 -7.95 -3.92 -9.44
C ALA A 39 -8.60 -3.87 -10.83
N SER A 40 -9.79 -3.29 -10.88
CA SER A 40 -10.49 -2.96 -12.12
C SER A 40 -10.17 -1.53 -12.51
N LYS A 41 -9.68 -1.31 -13.73
CA LYS A 41 -9.18 0.01 -14.18
C LYS A 41 -10.28 1.06 -14.43
N ASP A 42 -11.55 0.69 -14.33
CA ASP A 42 -12.73 1.55 -14.41
C ASP A 42 -13.18 2.10 -13.05
N LYS A 43 -12.54 1.69 -11.94
CA LYS A 43 -12.93 2.07 -10.58
C LYS A 43 -11.87 2.93 -9.89
N THR A 44 -12.34 3.69 -8.90
CA THR A 44 -11.50 4.36 -7.92
C THR A 44 -11.46 3.55 -6.64
N TYR A 45 -10.26 3.39 -6.09
CA TYR A 45 -10.00 2.64 -4.86
C TYR A 45 -9.42 3.58 -3.81
N ASP A 46 -10.17 3.80 -2.74
CA ASP A 46 -9.78 4.72 -1.68
C ASP A 46 -9.48 3.95 -0.39
N GLY A 47 -8.26 4.10 0.13
CA GLY A 47 -7.79 3.27 1.23
C GLY A 47 -6.29 3.30 1.47
N VAL A 48 -5.83 2.42 2.37
CA VAL A 48 -4.46 2.46 2.90
C VAL A 48 -3.53 1.57 2.11
N VAL A 49 -2.37 2.09 1.72
CA VAL A 49 -1.31 1.32 1.03
C VAL A 49 -0.61 0.38 2.02
N LEU A 50 -0.73 -0.94 1.82
CA LEU A 50 -0.18 -1.97 2.70
C LEU A 50 1.26 -2.35 2.34
N HIS A 51 1.53 -2.48 1.04
CA HIS A 51 2.81 -2.89 0.51
C HIS A 51 2.94 -2.51 -0.96
N CYS A 52 4.16 -2.18 -1.39
CA CYS A 52 4.52 -2.12 -2.80
C CYS A 52 5.82 -2.91 -3.00
N ASP A 53 5.87 -3.69 -4.08
CA ASP A 53 7.07 -4.33 -4.61
C ASP A 53 7.29 -3.92 -6.08
N GLN A 54 8.10 -4.66 -6.84
CA GLN A 54 8.41 -4.33 -8.23
C GLN A 54 7.26 -4.65 -9.21
N GLU A 55 6.39 -5.58 -8.84
CA GLU A 55 5.32 -6.08 -9.70
C GLU A 55 3.95 -5.53 -9.28
N HIS A 56 3.74 -5.36 -7.97
CA HIS A 56 2.43 -5.11 -7.41
C HIS A 56 2.43 -4.02 -6.34
N LEU A 57 1.31 -3.30 -6.30
CA LEU A 57 0.91 -2.44 -5.21
C LEU A 57 -0.33 -3.02 -4.54
N TYR A 58 -0.30 -3.10 -3.22
CA TYR A 58 -1.38 -3.62 -2.40
C TYR A 58 -1.99 -2.52 -1.57
N GLN A 59 -3.31 -2.38 -1.68
CA GLN A 59 -4.11 -1.40 -0.95
C GLN A 59 -5.22 -2.11 -0.18
N GLN A 60 -5.52 -1.64 1.02
CA GLN A 60 -6.70 -2.05 1.75
C GLN A 60 -7.83 -1.06 1.52
N VAL A 61 -8.92 -1.53 0.94
CA VAL A 61 -10.18 -0.78 0.76
C VAL A 61 -11.24 -1.43 1.63
N GLY A 62 -11.58 -0.78 2.75
CA GLY A 62 -12.40 -1.38 3.80
C GLY A 62 -11.75 -2.66 4.36
N LYS A 63 -12.37 -3.82 4.11
CA LYS A 63 -11.86 -5.14 4.53
C LYS A 63 -11.19 -5.94 3.41
N ILE A 64 -11.18 -5.41 2.19
CA ILE A 64 -10.69 -6.11 1.00
C ILE A 64 -9.29 -5.60 0.68
N CYS A 65 -8.38 -6.53 0.35
CA CYS A 65 -7.10 -6.19 -0.22
C CYS A 65 -7.21 -6.14 -1.74
N ILE A 66 -6.85 -5.01 -2.33
CA ILE A 66 -6.84 -4.77 -3.77
C ILE A 66 -5.38 -4.77 -4.24
N ARG A 67 -5.12 -5.48 -5.35
CA ARG A 67 -3.81 -5.57 -5.99
C ARG A 67 -3.81 -4.82 -7.32
N HIS A 68 -2.90 -3.88 -7.45
CA HIS A 68 -2.65 -3.09 -8.65
C HIS A 68 -1.32 -3.51 -9.28
N SER A 69 -1.18 -3.37 -10.60
CA SER A 69 0.13 -3.52 -11.26
C SER A 69 1.02 -2.33 -10.92
N ALA A 70 2.21 -2.56 -10.40
CA ALA A 70 3.16 -1.49 -10.08
C ALA A 70 3.65 -0.77 -11.34
N HIS A 71 3.70 -1.48 -12.47
CA HIS A 71 4.11 -0.95 -13.78
C HIS A 71 3.16 0.11 -14.34
N ASP A 72 1.92 0.16 -13.86
CA ASP A 72 0.96 1.19 -14.26
C ASP A 72 1.29 2.57 -13.62
N PHE A 73 2.21 2.64 -12.65
CA PHE A 73 2.51 3.86 -11.89
C PHE A 73 3.91 4.38 -12.19
N SER A 74 4.03 5.67 -12.51
CA SER A 74 5.33 6.34 -12.61
C SER A 74 6.02 6.52 -11.25
N LYS A 75 5.23 6.60 -10.18
CA LYS A 75 5.70 6.68 -8.80
C LYS A 75 4.74 5.94 -7.88
N LEU A 76 5.27 4.99 -7.12
CA LEU A 76 4.50 4.25 -6.14
C LEU A 76 4.22 5.12 -4.89
N PRO A 77 2.99 5.12 -4.35
CA PRO A 77 2.68 5.79 -3.10
C PRO A 77 3.40 5.16 -1.91
N ALA A 78 3.49 5.93 -0.83
CA ALA A 78 4.19 5.50 0.37
C ALA A 78 3.38 4.46 1.16
N ILE A 79 4.06 3.42 1.62
CA ILE A 79 3.47 2.39 2.48
C ILE A 79 2.97 3.02 3.78
N GLY A 80 1.78 2.61 4.21
CA GLY A 80 1.11 3.12 5.40
C GLY A 80 0.56 4.52 5.25
N THR A 81 0.28 4.97 4.01
CA THR A 81 -0.46 6.21 3.75
C THR A 81 -1.80 5.90 3.12
N HIS A 82 -2.78 6.78 3.35
CA HIS A 82 -4.05 6.76 2.65
C HIS A 82 -3.86 7.34 1.24
N ALA A 83 -4.40 6.66 0.23
CA ALA A 83 -4.34 7.10 -1.15
C ALA A 83 -5.64 6.75 -1.88
N ALA A 84 -6.11 7.65 -2.74
CA ALA A 84 -7.12 7.34 -3.73
C ALA A 84 -6.44 6.97 -5.05
N ILE A 85 -6.61 5.72 -5.49
CA ILE A 85 -6.05 5.18 -6.72
C ILE A 85 -7.11 5.17 -7.80
N ARG A 86 -6.80 5.79 -8.93
CA ARG A 86 -7.64 5.80 -10.14
C ARG A 86 -6.76 5.61 -11.38
N TYR A 87 -7.38 5.20 -12.47
CA TYR A 87 -6.68 4.96 -13.73
C TYR A 87 -7.19 5.91 -14.81
N ASP A 88 -6.26 6.38 -15.63
CA ASP A 88 -6.52 7.11 -16.87
C ASP A 88 -5.65 6.53 -17.98
N ALA A 89 -6.24 6.15 -19.12
CA ALA A 89 -5.55 5.49 -20.22
C ALA A 89 -4.60 4.35 -19.78
N ASN A 90 -5.05 3.50 -18.85
CA ASN A 90 -4.28 2.43 -18.19
C ASN A 90 -3.16 2.85 -17.23
N GLN A 91 -2.88 4.14 -17.10
CA GLN A 91 -1.92 4.69 -16.16
C GLN A 91 -2.58 4.93 -14.79
N GLY A 92 -1.98 4.37 -13.75
CA GLY A 92 -2.42 4.54 -12.37
C GLY A 92 -1.92 5.85 -11.76
N THR A 93 -2.81 6.57 -11.09
CA THR A 93 -2.46 7.75 -10.29
C THR A 93 -2.92 7.54 -8.85
N ALA A 94 -2.03 7.85 -7.89
CA ALA A 94 -2.32 7.77 -6.47
C ALA A 94 -2.35 9.19 -5.89
N ALA A 95 -3.56 9.69 -5.59
CA ALA A 95 -3.73 10.93 -4.86
C ALA A 95 -3.59 10.65 -3.36
N GLN A 96 -2.45 11.02 -2.79
CA GLN A 96 -2.22 10.90 -1.35
C GLN A 96 -2.78 12.14 -0.65
N GLU A 97 -3.57 11.95 0.41
CA GLU A 97 -3.85 13.06 1.31
C GLU A 97 -2.53 13.47 1.97
N GLY A 98 -2.10 14.71 1.69
CA GLY A 98 -0.79 15.18 2.07
C GLY A 98 -0.55 14.99 3.56
N VAL A 99 0.55 14.31 3.91
CA VAL A 99 1.13 14.45 5.24
C VAL A 99 1.54 15.92 5.36
N ASN A 100 0.65 16.74 5.91
CA ASN A 100 0.93 18.11 6.28
C ASN A 100 1.94 18.08 7.44
N ARG A 101 3.23 17.98 7.11
CA ARG A 101 4.30 18.32 8.05
C ARG A 101 4.33 19.83 8.09
N GLY A 102 3.70 20.39 9.12
CA GLY A 102 3.68 21.82 9.38
C GLY A 102 5.06 22.43 9.29
N ARG A 103 5.18 23.49 8.48
CA ARG A 103 6.29 24.43 8.56
C ARG A 103 5.76 25.69 9.21
N GLY A 104 5.62 25.62 10.54
CA GLY A 104 5.36 26.76 11.38
C GLY A 104 6.41 26.80 12.48
N VAL A 105 7.50 27.55 12.27
CA VAL A 105 8.12 28.36 13.33
C VAL A 105 8.60 29.65 12.66
N LYS A 106 7.92 30.74 13.00
CA LYS A 106 8.43 32.11 12.84
C LYS A 106 9.59 32.30 13.82
N ARG A 107 10.67 32.92 13.37
CA ARG A 107 11.49 33.83 14.18
C ARG A 107 12.06 34.90 13.27
#